data_AF-A0A4Q3Z5U2-F1
#
_entry.id   AF-A0A4Q3Z5U2-F1
#
_cell.length_a   1.000
_cell.length_b   1.000
_cell.length_c   1.000
_cell.angle_alpha   90.00
_cell.angle_beta   90.00
_cell.angle_gamma   90.00
#
_symmetry.space_group_name_H-M   'P 1'
#
loop_
_entity.id
_entity.type
_entity.pdbx_description
1 polymer ?
#
loop_
_entity_poly.entity_id
_entity_poly.type
_entity_poly.pdbx_seq_one_letter_code
_entity_poly.pdbx_strand_id
1 'polypeptide(L)'
;VGRSMHRMAAAARHVGLFKGVQDFVSEEESGYFPDDNILYLCTGSQGEPRAALSRIAEGTHRNVSLGKGDHCIFSSRVIPGNEVGIRNLQNNMAEQGVRIHTDREHPGIHVSGHPCRDELREMYQWARPRIAVPTHGERRHLLEHAAFARDMQVPEQVSPRNGDMVRLAPGRAEIIDEVPAGRLYVDGTMIVPAGSEPLRERRHAAYNGVLTVAIALDAKGRIVSGPQVRAIGLPSDADDPLEDLLDEVADDVEVALKKLKGDERDDDEVIEAAIKRVVKKTGQRLWDRRPVVEVTVLRV
;
A
#
# COMPACT_ATOMS: atom_id res chain seq x y z
N VAL A 1 13.95 -21.07 -4.50
CA VAL A 1 13.60 -20.09 -5.54
C VAL A 1 13.29 -18.72 -4.98
N GLY A 2 14.13 -17.75 -5.34
CA GLY A 2 13.95 -16.33 -5.01
C GLY A 2 14.99 -15.78 -4.04
N ARG A 3 15.41 -14.53 -4.25
CA ARG A 3 16.50 -13.89 -3.50
C ARG A 3 16.32 -13.92 -1.99
N SER A 4 15.09 -13.75 -1.51
CA SER A 4 14.84 -13.79 -0.06
C SER A 4 15.03 -15.19 0.53
N MET A 5 14.57 -16.23 -0.19
CA MET A 5 14.73 -17.62 0.24
C MET A 5 16.21 -18.00 0.32
N HIS A 6 17.01 -17.62 -0.68
CA HIS A 6 18.46 -17.84 -0.68
C HIS A 6 19.16 -17.17 0.50
N ARG A 7 18.80 -15.91 0.83
CA ARG A 7 19.34 -15.21 2.00
C ARG A 7 18.96 -15.90 3.31
N MET A 8 17.71 -16.34 3.47
CA MET A 8 17.26 -17.04 4.66
C MET A 8 17.97 -18.39 4.83
N ALA A 9 18.11 -19.17 3.75
CA ALA A 9 18.84 -20.43 3.76
C ALA A 9 20.33 -20.24 4.11
N ALA A 10 20.98 -19.22 3.56
CA ALA A 10 22.37 -18.88 3.88
C ALA A 10 22.53 -18.49 5.36
N ALA A 11 21.64 -17.66 5.89
CA ALA A 11 21.62 -17.30 7.30
C ALA A 11 21.41 -18.53 8.20
N ALA A 12 20.43 -19.38 7.87
CA ALA A 12 20.14 -20.62 8.61
C ALA A 12 21.34 -21.59 8.62
N ARG A 13 22.06 -21.74 7.50
CA ARG A 13 23.31 -22.49 7.45
C ARG A 13 24.39 -21.88 8.34
N HIS A 14 24.57 -20.56 8.28
CA HIS A 14 25.57 -19.86 9.07
C HIS A 14 25.37 -20.02 10.58
N VAL A 15 24.11 -20.01 11.05
CA VAL A 15 23.78 -20.22 12.48
C VAL A 15 23.64 -21.70 12.87
N GLY A 16 23.91 -22.63 11.94
CA GLY A 16 23.90 -24.07 12.21
C GLY A 16 22.53 -24.75 12.25
N LEU A 17 21.44 -24.05 11.91
CA LEU A 17 20.09 -24.64 11.87
C LEU A 17 19.96 -25.74 10.80
N PHE A 18 20.77 -25.68 9.74
CA PHE A 18 20.80 -26.66 8.65
C PHE A 18 21.93 -27.69 8.79
N LYS A 19 22.42 -27.94 10.01
CA LYS A 19 23.43 -28.98 10.22
C LYS A 19 22.88 -30.35 9.81
N GLY A 20 23.59 -31.03 8.90
CA GLY A 20 23.19 -32.34 8.38
C GLY A 20 22.20 -32.28 7.20
N VAL A 21 21.77 -31.08 6.78
CA VAL A 21 20.98 -30.90 5.56
C VAL A 21 21.94 -30.89 4.36
N GLN A 22 21.61 -31.65 3.31
CA GLN A 22 22.37 -31.67 2.07
C GLN A 22 22.32 -30.31 1.34
N ASP A 23 23.19 -30.12 0.36
CA ASP A 23 23.15 -28.91 -0.45
C ASP A 23 21.91 -28.83 -1.32
N PHE A 24 21.38 -27.62 -1.48
CA PHE A 24 20.20 -27.39 -2.31
C PHE A 24 20.60 -27.40 -3.77
N VAL A 25 19.76 -28.00 -4.61
CA VAL A 25 19.88 -27.93 -6.08
C VAL A 25 19.58 -26.50 -6.54
N SER A 26 20.38 -25.97 -7.47
CA SER A 26 20.12 -24.65 -8.05
C SER A 26 18.91 -24.66 -9.00
N GLU A 27 18.31 -23.50 -9.25
CA GLU A 27 17.21 -23.41 -10.22
C GLU A 27 17.62 -23.74 -11.65
N GLU A 28 18.90 -23.64 -12.01
CA GLU A 28 19.39 -24.01 -13.34
C GLU A 28 19.55 -25.53 -13.47
N GLU A 29 19.96 -26.20 -12.38
CA GLU A 29 20.12 -27.66 -12.35
C GLU A 29 18.81 -28.42 -12.16
N SER A 30 17.79 -27.77 -11.60
CA SER A 30 16.52 -28.43 -11.24
C SER A 30 15.82 -29.05 -12.45
N GLY A 31 16.00 -28.49 -13.66
CA GLY A 31 15.44 -29.03 -14.90
C GLY A 31 16.05 -30.36 -15.38
N TYR A 32 17.14 -30.84 -14.76
CA TYR A 32 17.74 -32.14 -15.06
C TYR A 32 17.21 -33.28 -14.18
N PHE A 33 16.41 -32.96 -13.15
CA PHE A 33 15.81 -33.96 -12.26
C PHE A 33 14.44 -34.40 -12.80
N PRO A 34 14.03 -35.66 -12.56
CA PRO A 34 12.65 -36.09 -12.78
C PRO A 34 11.67 -35.26 -11.94
N ASP A 35 10.47 -35.01 -12.46
CA ASP A 35 9.44 -34.17 -11.82
C ASP A 35 9.11 -34.62 -10.39
N ASP A 36 9.02 -35.93 -10.14
CA ASP A 36 8.72 -36.50 -8.81
C ASP A 36 9.88 -36.43 -7.81
N ASN A 37 11.07 -36.00 -8.25
CA ASN A 37 12.29 -35.92 -7.44
C ASN A 37 12.72 -34.48 -7.14
N ILE A 38 11.90 -33.47 -7.45
CA ILE A 38 12.21 -32.06 -7.20
C ILE A 38 11.14 -31.38 -6.34
N LEU A 39 11.58 -30.59 -5.35
CA LEU A 39 10.72 -29.74 -4.53
C LEU A 39 11.21 -28.30 -4.57
N TYR A 40 10.36 -27.41 -5.09
CA TYR A 40 10.66 -25.99 -5.15
C TYR A 40 10.18 -25.24 -3.89
N LEU A 41 11.12 -24.69 -3.12
CA LEU A 41 10.81 -23.75 -2.04
C LEU A 41 10.81 -22.32 -2.58
N CYS A 42 9.61 -21.74 -2.74
CA CYS A 42 9.42 -20.45 -3.42
C CYS A 42 8.99 -19.34 -2.45
N THR A 43 9.46 -18.11 -2.70
CA THR A 43 8.85 -16.90 -2.11
C THR A 43 7.59 -16.50 -2.87
N GLY A 44 6.69 -15.74 -2.25
CA GLY A 44 5.55 -15.12 -2.92
C GLY A 44 4.19 -15.71 -2.52
N SER A 45 4.10 -16.29 -1.33
CA SER A 45 2.87 -16.94 -0.88
C SER A 45 1.72 -15.96 -0.61
N GLN A 46 1.99 -14.64 -0.61
CA GLN A 46 0.99 -13.59 -0.47
C GLN A 46 0.58 -12.96 -1.81
N GLY A 47 0.96 -13.56 -2.94
CA GLY A 47 0.59 -13.06 -4.26
C GLY A 47 1.34 -11.79 -4.68
N GLU A 48 2.54 -11.55 -4.14
CA GLU A 48 3.33 -10.38 -4.50
C GLU A 48 3.77 -10.47 -5.97
N PRO A 49 3.44 -9.49 -6.85
CA PRO A 49 3.62 -9.65 -8.30
C PRO A 49 5.06 -9.95 -8.74
N ARG A 50 6.06 -9.43 -8.01
CA ARG A 50 7.48 -9.62 -8.35
C ARG A 50 8.13 -10.83 -7.67
N ALA A 51 7.40 -11.57 -6.85
CA ALA A 51 7.94 -12.73 -6.16
C ALA A 51 8.10 -13.93 -7.10
N ALA A 52 8.90 -14.90 -6.67
CA ALA A 52 9.21 -16.08 -7.48
C ALA A 52 7.95 -16.84 -7.90
N LEU A 53 7.04 -17.12 -6.95
CA LEU A 53 5.85 -17.91 -7.22
C LEU A 53 4.91 -17.25 -8.24
N SER A 54 4.72 -15.93 -8.16
CA SER A 54 3.92 -15.16 -9.12
C SER A 54 4.52 -15.19 -10.52
N ARG A 55 5.84 -15.00 -10.63
CA ARG A 55 6.54 -15.08 -11.92
C ARG A 55 6.50 -16.47 -12.53
N ILE A 56 6.56 -17.52 -11.70
CA ILE A 56 6.43 -18.90 -12.16
C ILE A 56 5.01 -19.13 -12.70
N ALA A 57 3.99 -18.71 -11.96
CA ALA A 57 2.59 -18.83 -12.40
C ALA A 57 2.25 -17.98 -13.63
N GLU A 58 2.96 -16.88 -13.87
CA GLU A 58 2.82 -16.07 -15.09
C GLU A 58 3.68 -16.58 -16.26
N GLY A 59 4.48 -17.63 -16.08
CA GLY A 59 5.42 -18.12 -17.09
C GLY A 59 6.59 -17.18 -17.40
N THR A 60 6.87 -16.20 -16.53
CA THR A 60 7.94 -15.19 -16.71
C THR A 60 9.20 -15.49 -15.90
N HIS A 61 9.24 -16.61 -15.16
CA HIS A 61 10.42 -17.04 -14.43
C HIS A 61 11.40 -17.78 -15.37
N ARG A 62 12.69 -17.42 -15.31
CA ARG A 62 13.70 -17.83 -16.31
C ARG A 62 13.92 -19.35 -16.36
N ASN A 63 13.92 -20.01 -15.21
CA ASN A 63 14.37 -21.41 -15.09
C ASN A 63 13.28 -22.39 -14.63
N VAL A 64 12.12 -21.88 -14.22
CA VAL A 64 11.08 -22.70 -13.57
C VAL A 64 9.74 -22.34 -14.20
N SER A 65 9.04 -23.35 -14.71
CA SER A 65 7.69 -23.25 -15.25
C SER A 65 6.78 -24.22 -14.50
N LEU A 66 5.48 -23.92 -14.46
CA LEU A 66 4.46 -24.86 -14.00
C LEU A 66 3.75 -25.49 -15.19
N GLY A 67 3.21 -26.68 -14.97
CA GLY A 67 2.45 -27.43 -15.96
C GLY A 67 1.36 -28.31 -15.33
N LYS A 68 0.64 -29.00 -16.21
CA LYS A 68 -0.41 -29.93 -15.82
C LYS A 68 0.19 -31.08 -15.02
N GLY A 69 -0.35 -31.30 -13.82
CA GLY A 69 0.10 -32.36 -12.91
C GLY A 69 0.98 -31.85 -11.76
N ASP A 70 1.47 -30.61 -11.83
CA ASP A 70 2.21 -30.01 -10.73
C ASP A 70 1.31 -29.75 -9.52
N HIS A 71 1.93 -29.74 -8.35
CA HIS A 71 1.28 -29.45 -7.08
C HIS A 71 1.89 -28.19 -6.45
N CYS A 72 1.05 -27.27 -6.00
CA CYS A 72 1.48 -26.07 -5.27
C CYS A 72 0.89 -26.07 -3.85
N ILE A 73 1.78 -25.97 -2.85
CA ILE A 73 1.39 -25.95 -1.43
C ILE A 73 1.56 -24.53 -0.88
N PHE A 74 0.45 -23.90 -0.49
CA PHE A 74 0.46 -22.64 0.21
C PHE A 74 0.60 -22.86 1.72
N SER A 75 1.84 -23.02 2.19
CA SER A 75 2.16 -23.12 3.63
C SER A 75 2.21 -21.75 4.32
N SER A 76 1.13 -20.98 4.15
CA SER A 76 0.96 -19.67 4.78
C SER A 76 -0.51 -19.32 4.93
N ARG A 77 -0.83 -18.51 5.95
CA ARG A 77 -2.13 -17.82 6.03
C ARG A 77 -2.16 -16.56 5.17
N VAL A 78 -3.36 -16.23 4.71
CA VAL A 78 -3.64 -14.95 4.04
C VAL A 78 -3.51 -13.84 5.06
N ILE A 79 -2.61 -12.90 4.81
CA ILE A 79 -2.52 -11.66 5.57
C ILE A 79 -3.62 -10.72 5.07
N PRO A 80 -4.42 -10.10 5.97
CA PRO A 80 -5.48 -9.18 5.57
C PRO A 80 -4.99 -8.10 4.61
N GLY A 81 -5.69 -7.95 3.47
CA GLY A 81 -5.34 -7.03 2.38
C GLY A 81 -4.67 -7.69 1.17
N ASN A 82 -4.21 -8.95 1.27
CA ASN A 82 -3.56 -9.68 0.18
C ASN A 82 -4.49 -10.69 -0.52
N GLU A 83 -5.78 -10.74 -0.17
CA GLU A 83 -6.73 -11.75 -0.65
C GLU A 83 -6.83 -11.77 -2.17
N VAL A 84 -6.87 -10.60 -2.80
CA VAL A 84 -7.02 -10.46 -4.25
C VAL A 84 -5.79 -10.98 -4.98
N GLY A 85 -4.59 -10.59 -4.53
CA GLY A 85 -3.34 -11.03 -5.14
C GLY A 85 -3.17 -12.54 -5.08
N ILE A 86 -3.45 -13.14 -3.91
CA ILE A 86 -3.39 -14.59 -3.71
C ILE A 86 -4.42 -15.31 -4.58
N ARG A 87 -5.66 -14.80 -4.66
CA ARG A 87 -6.70 -15.42 -5.50
C ARG A 87 -6.34 -15.39 -6.98
N ASN A 88 -5.83 -14.27 -7.49
CA ASN A 88 -5.41 -14.18 -8.88
C ASN A 88 -4.26 -15.15 -9.18
N LEU A 89 -3.29 -15.25 -8.26
CA LEU A 89 -2.20 -16.22 -8.36
C LEU A 89 -2.71 -17.67 -8.43
N GLN A 90 -3.65 -18.03 -7.55
CA GLN A 90 -4.26 -19.36 -7.52
C GLN A 90 -5.05 -19.65 -8.80
N ASN A 91 -5.82 -18.68 -9.31
CA ASN A 91 -6.55 -18.84 -10.56
C ASN A 91 -5.62 -19.09 -11.75
N ASN A 92 -4.54 -18.30 -11.88
CA ASN A 92 -3.55 -18.48 -12.96
C ASN A 92 -2.91 -19.88 -12.93
N MET A 93 -2.60 -20.39 -11.73
CA MET A 93 -2.09 -21.77 -11.58
C MET A 93 -3.14 -22.82 -11.91
N ALA A 94 -4.38 -22.63 -11.46
CA ALA A 94 -5.48 -23.56 -11.74
C ALA A 94 -5.77 -23.66 -13.24
N GLU A 95 -5.71 -22.55 -13.97
CA GLU A 95 -5.84 -22.51 -15.44
C GLU A 95 -4.75 -23.31 -16.16
N GLN A 96 -3.55 -23.42 -15.56
CA GLN A 96 -2.46 -24.26 -16.06
C GLN A 96 -2.57 -25.74 -15.66
N GLY A 97 -3.61 -26.12 -14.91
CA GLY A 97 -3.82 -27.49 -14.44
C GLY A 97 -2.96 -27.88 -13.23
N VAL A 98 -2.47 -26.89 -12.48
CA VAL A 98 -1.75 -27.11 -11.21
C VAL A 98 -2.75 -27.40 -10.10
N ARG A 99 -2.47 -28.42 -9.28
CA ARG A 99 -3.28 -28.73 -8.11
C ARG A 99 -2.82 -27.91 -6.91
N ILE A 100 -3.73 -27.16 -6.33
CA ILE A 100 -3.43 -26.22 -5.23
C ILE A 100 -3.84 -26.86 -3.91
N HIS A 101 -2.98 -26.68 -2.89
CA HIS A 101 -3.22 -27.12 -1.53
C HIS A 101 -3.11 -25.94 -0.57
N THR A 102 -4.18 -25.69 0.18
CA THR A 102 -4.24 -24.58 1.15
C THR A 102 -4.47 -25.08 2.58
N ASP A 103 -4.15 -24.25 3.57
CA ASP A 103 -4.45 -24.54 5.00
C ASP A 103 -5.95 -24.80 5.25
N ARG A 104 -6.84 -24.28 4.39
CA ARG A 104 -8.29 -24.52 4.49
C ARG A 104 -8.67 -25.96 4.13
N GLU A 105 -8.04 -26.53 3.11
CA GLU A 105 -8.31 -27.89 2.63
C GLU A 105 -7.49 -28.93 3.39
N HIS A 106 -6.33 -28.52 3.88
CA HIS A 106 -5.38 -29.36 4.60
C HIS A 106 -4.97 -28.66 5.91
N PRO A 107 -5.82 -28.74 6.95
CA PRO A 107 -5.52 -28.13 8.24
C PRO A 107 -4.19 -28.66 8.80
N GLY A 108 -3.32 -27.75 9.26
CA GLY A 108 -2.03 -28.09 9.86
C GLY A 108 -0.83 -27.94 8.93
N ILE A 109 -1.04 -27.58 7.65
CA ILE A 109 0.05 -27.17 6.75
C ILE A 109 0.68 -25.85 7.21
N HIS A 110 -0.06 -25.01 7.95
CA HIS A 110 0.45 -23.79 8.53
C HIS A 110 -0.03 -23.61 9.97
N VAL A 111 0.86 -23.09 10.82
CA VAL A 111 0.54 -22.67 12.19
C VAL A 111 0.93 -21.21 12.38
N SER A 112 0.16 -20.51 13.21
CA SER A 112 0.46 -19.13 13.58
C SER A 112 1.80 -19.06 14.33
N GLY A 113 2.61 -18.05 14.03
CA GLY A 113 3.78 -17.71 14.86
C GLY A 113 3.44 -16.93 16.13
N HIS A 114 2.16 -16.57 16.33
CA HIS A 114 1.67 -15.87 17.51
C HIS A 114 0.87 -16.81 18.43
N PRO A 115 1.05 -16.69 19.76
CA PRO A 115 0.38 -17.56 20.73
C PRO A 115 -1.13 -17.32 20.78
N CYS A 116 -1.88 -18.41 20.94
CA CYS A 116 -3.30 -18.38 21.24
C CYS A 116 -3.56 -18.11 22.74
N ARG A 117 -4.84 -18.01 23.14
CA ARG A 117 -5.22 -17.72 24.54
C ARG A 117 -4.66 -18.73 25.54
N ASP A 118 -4.58 -20.00 25.20
CA ASP A 118 -4.08 -21.03 26.12
C ASP A 118 -2.57 -20.92 26.33
N GLU A 119 -1.80 -20.64 25.28
CA GLU A 119 -0.36 -20.35 25.39
C GLU A 119 -0.11 -19.05 26.17
N LEU A 120 -0.94 -18.02 25.96
CA LEU A 120 -0.88 -16.79 26.77
C LEU A 120 -1.25 -17.04 28.23
N ARG A 121 -2.19 -17.95 28.52
CA ARG A 121 -2.54 -18.36 29.88
C ARG A 121 -1.34 -18.99 30.58
N GLU A 122 -0.68 -19.93 29.93
CA GLU A 122 0.54 -20.57 30.45
C GLU A 122 1.62 -19.53 30.75
N MET A 123 1.84 -18.59 29.82
CA MET A 123 2.77 -17.48 30.02
C MET A 123 2.43 -16.68 31.29
N TYR A 124 1.17 -16.28 31.50
CA TYR A 124 0.76 -15.55 32.71
C TYR A 124 0.90 -16.38 34.00
N GLN A 125 0.63 -17.69 33.94
CA GLN A 125 0.78 -18.59 35.08
C GLN A 125 2.24 -18.76 35.52
N TRP A 126 3.18 -18.75 34.56
CA TRP A 126 4.62 -18.82 34.83
C TRP A 126 5.18 -17.47 35.28
N ALA A 127 4.88 -16.39 34.55
CA ALA A 127 5.46 -15.08 34.80
C ALA A 127 4.88 -14.39 36.05
N ARG A 128 3.60 -14.63 36.36
CA ARG A 128 2.85 -14.02 37.48
C ARG A 128 3.11 -12.51 37.63
N PRO A 129 2.93 -11.72 36.56
CA PRO A 129 3.29 -10.32 36.59
C PRO A 129 2.36 -9.51 37.51
N ARG A 130 2.88 -8.44 38.11
CA ARG A 130 2.05 -7.44 38.80
C ARG A 130 1.35 -6.50 37.82
N ILE A 131 2.03 -6.16 36.72
CA ILE A 131 1.57 -5.22 35.70
C ILE A 131 1.63 -5.91 34.34
N ALA A 132 0.55 -5.88 33.57
CA ALA A 132 0.54 -6.29 32.17
C ALA A 132 0.44 -5.06 31.26
N VAL A 133 1.37 -4.96 30.31
CA VAL A 133 1.35 -3.96 29.24
C VAL A 133 1.30 -4.70 27.90
N PRO A 134 0.11 -4.98 27.35
CA PRO A 134 0.00 -5.65 26.06
C PRO A 134 0.65 -4.87 24.93
N THR A 135 1.42 -5.56 24.10
CA THR A 135 2.09 -5.02 22.91
C THR A 135 1.78 -5.86 21.68
N HIS A 136 2.20 -5.39 20.50
CA HIS A 136 2.12 -6.12 19.22
C HIS A 136 0.69 -6.52 18.81
N GLY A 137 -0.14 -5.53 18.50
CA GLY A 137 -1.46 -5.73 17.93
C GLY A 137 -2.19 -4.41 17.68
N GLU A 138 -3.24 -4.45 16.83
CA GLU A 138 -4.18 -3.33 16.71
C GLU A 138 -4.89 -3.04 18.04
N ARG A 139 -5.51 -1.85 18.16
CA ARG A 139 -6.16 -1.40 19.40
C ARG A 139 -7.12 -2.42 19.99
N ARG A 140 -7.94 -3.07 19.17
CA ARG A 140 -8.88 -4.12 19.62
C ARG A 140 -8.16 -5.31 20.27
N HIS A 141 -7.02 -5.75 19.71
CA HIS A 141 -6.25 -6.86 20.24
C HIS A 141 -5.60 -6.50 21.57
N LEU A 142 -5.05 -5.27 21.69
CA LEU A 142 -4.39 -4.82 22.92
C LEU A 142 -5.39 -4.65 24.07
N LEU A 143 -6.61 -4.19 23.77
CA LEU A 143 -7.69 -4.07 24.75
C LEU A 143 -8.17 -5.46 25.20
N GLU A 144 -8.38 -6.39 24.26
CA GLU A 144 -8.76 -7.76 24.59
C GLU A 144 -7.66 -8.48 25.39
N HIS A 145 -6.38 -8.27 25.05
CA HIS A 145 -5.27 -8.86 25.79
C HIS A 145 -5.17 -8.26 27.21
N ALA A 146 -5.44 -6.97 27.41
CA ALA A 146 -5.52 -6.38 28.75
C ALA A 146 -6.70 -6.95 29.54
N ALA A 147 -7.87 -7.14 28.92
CA ALA A 147 -9.00 -7.81 29.55
C ALA A 147 -8.63 -9.25 29.95
N PHE A 148 -7.98 -9.99 29.06
CA PHE A 148 -7.52 -11.34 29.34
C PHE A 148 -6.50 -11.40 30.48
N ALA A 149 -5.55 -10.46 30.53
CA ALA A 149 -4.60 -10.37 31.64
C ALA A 149 -5.32 -10.13 32.98
N ARG A 150 -6.41 -9.35 32.99
CA ARG A 150 -7.27 -9.16 34.16
C ARG A 150 -7.97 -10.46 34.56
N ASP A 151 -8.49 -11.22 33.60
CA ASP A 151 -9.11 -12.54 33.86
C ASP A 151 -8.09 -13.52 34.47
N MET A 152 -6.82 -13.39 34.08
CA MET A 152 -5.68 -14.12 34.67
C MET A 152 -5.20 -13.55 36.00
N GLN A 153 -6.00 -12.66 36.63
CA GLN A 153 -5.77 -12.08 37.95
C GLN A 153 -4.50 -11.23 38.06
N VAL A 154 -3.99 -10.70 36.94
CA VAL A 154 -2.95 -9.66 36.99
C VAL A 154 -3.55 -8.43 37.70
N PRO A 155 -2.88 -7.81 38.70
CA PRO A 155 -3.44 -6.68 39.42
C PRO A 155 -3.62 -5.40 38.59
N GLU A 156 -2.68 -5.10 37.70
CA GLU A 156 -2.61 -3.84 36.96
C GLU A 156 -2.47 -4.09 35.45
N GLN A 157 -3.22 -3.34 34.62
CA GLN A 157 -3.11 -3.40 33.16
C GLN A 157 -3.09 -2.01 32.58
N VAL A 158 -2.21 -1.78 31.60
CA VAL A 158 -2.17 -0.54 30.83
C VAL A 158 -2.08 -0.89 29.35
N SER A 159 -2.98 -0.32 28.54
CA SER A 159 -2.98 -0.49 27.08
C SER A 159 -2.57 0.82 26.40
N PRO A 160 -1.26 1.11 26.31
CA PRO A 160 -0.78 2.35 25.72
C PRO A 160 -1.04 2.42 24.21
N ARG A 161 -1.00 3.63 23.68
CA ARG A 161 -0.82 3.95 22.26
C ARG A 161 0.65 4.26 21.99
N ASN A 162 1.05 4.28 20.73
CA ASN A 162 2.38 4.72 20.35
C ASN A 162 2.57 6.18 20.78
N GLY A 163 3.54 6.44 21.65
CA GLY A 163 3.82 7.77 22.22
C GLY A 163 3.45 7.88 23.69
N ASP A 164 2.57 7.03 24.23
CA ASP A 164 2.18 7.12 25.64
C ASP A 164 3.37 6.78 26.56
N MET A 165 3.61 7.62 27.57
CA MET A 165 4.59 7.36 28.62
C MET A 165 3.90 6.66 29.79
N VAL A 166 4.25 5.38 29.99
CA VAL A 166 3.69 4.56 31.09
C VAL A 166 4.63 4.56 32.28
N ARG A 167 4.18 5.08 33.42
CA ARG A 167 4.91 4.92 34.70
C ARG A 167 4.63 3.52 35.23
N LEU A 168 5.66 2.68 35.35
CA LEU A 168 5.52 1.34 35.96
C LEU A 168 5.79 1.36 37.47
N ALA A 169 6.64 2.28 37.93
CA ALA A 169 6.97 2.50 39.32
C ALA A 169 7.56 3.92 39.52
N PRO A 170 7.49 4.50 40.73
CA PRO A 170 6.73 4.02 41.88
C PRO A 170 5.21 4.20 41.70
N GLY A 171 4.42 3.54 42.55
CA GLY A 171 2.95 3.65 42.56
C GLY A 171 2.24 2.65 41.63
N ARG A 172 1.06 3.06 41.16
CA ARG A 172 0.24 2.31 40.19
C ARG A 172 0.70 2.60 38.77
N ALA A 173 0.59 1.59 37.91
CA ALA A 173 0.79 1.68 36.48
C ALA A 173 -0.27 2.60 35.85
N GLU A 174 0.17 3.70 35.26
CA GLU A 174 -0.69 4.65 34.56
C GLU A 174 0.07 5.37 33.45
N ILE A 175 -0.68 5.90 32.50
CA ILE A 175 -0.15 6.81 31.48
C ILE A 175 -0.01 8.18 32.15
N ILE A 176 1.21 8.71 32.19
CA ILE A 176 1.53 9.96 32.90
C ILE A 176 1.85 11.13 31.98
N ASP A 177 2.21 10.84 30.72
CA ASP A 177 2.60 11.84 29.73
C ASP A 177 2.58 11.21 28.32
N GLU A 178 2.93 12.00 27.31
CA GLU A 178 3.13 11.57 25.93
C GLU A 178 4.49 12.06 25.40
N VAL A 179 5.12 11.26 24.54
CA VAL A 179 6.34 11.65 23.81
C VAL A 179 6.03 11.79 22.31
N PRO A 180 6.80 12.60 21.56
CA PRO A 180 6.63 12.71 20.12
C PRO A 180 6.67 11.35 19.44
N ALA A 181 5.55 10.99 18.81
CA ALA A 181 5.40 9.73 18.09
C ALA A 181 4.65 9.97 16.77
N GLY A 182 4.93 9.12 15.79
CA GLY A 182 4.34 9.24 14.48
C GLY A 182 4.88 8.19 13.52
N ARG A 183 4.26 8.13 12.34
CA ARG A 183 4.73 7.27 11.25
C ARG A 183 5.56 8.11 10.30
N LEU A 184 6.74 7.59 9.99
CA LEU A 184 7.58 8.06 8.89
C LEU A 184 7.46 7.07 7.75
N TYR A 185 7.31 7.57 6.54
CA TYR A 185 7.28 6.80 5.30
C TYR A 185 8.59 7.02 4.54
N VAL A 186 9.02 5.99 3.82
CA VAL A 186 10.10 6.11 2.84
C VAL A 186 9.45 6.38 1.49
N ASP A 187 9.60 7.60 0.99
CA ASP A 187 9.12 8.02 -0.33
C ASP A 187 10.33 8.22 -1.26
N GLY A 188 10.56 7.23 -2.12
CA GLY A 188 11.78 7.16 -2.93
C GLY A 188 13.03 7.02 -2.05
N THR A 189 13.89 8.04 -2.05
CA THR A 189 15.11 8.11 -1.24
C THR A 189 14.94 8.93 0.03
N MET A 190 13.76 9.52 0.26
CA MET A 190 13.51 10.44 1.37
C MET A 190 12.65 9.81 2.45
N ILE A 191 12.89 10.22 3.70
CA ILE A 191 12.03 9.88 4.83
C ILE A 191 11.12 11.07 5.09
N VAL A 192 9.81 10.86 5.02
CA VAL A 192 8.78 11.90 5.18
C VAL A 192 7.73 11.50 6.20
N PRO A 193 7.05 12.45 6.86
CA PRO A 193 5.88 12.12 7.67
C PRO A 193 4.79 11.42 6.84
N ALA A 194 4.07 10.48 7.45
CA ALA A 194 2.97 9.74 6.80
C ALA A 194 1.86 10.63 6.21
N GLY A 195 1.68 11.82 6.80
CA GLY A 195 0.72 12.84 6.38
C GLY A 195 1.33 13.98 5.54
N SER A 196 2.54 13.80 4.99
CA SER A 196 3.21 14.84 4.19
C SER A 196 2.38 15.28 2.98
N GLU A 197 2.51 16.56 2.63
CA GLU A 197 1.72 17.19 1.56
C GLU A 197 1.85 16.48 0.20
N PRO A 198 3.05 16.07 -0.27
CA PRO A 198 3.17 15.37 -1.55
C PRO A 198 2.36 14.07 -1.61
N LEU A 199 2.23 13.35 -0.49
CA LEU A 199 1.41 12.14 -0.43
C LEU A 199 -0.09 12.46 -0.46
N ARG A 200 -0.51 13.60 0.08
CA ARG A 200 -1.90 14.07 0.03
C ARG A 200 -2.25 14.50 -1.40
N GLU A 201 -1.38 15.26 -2.05
CA GLU A 201 -1.53 15.67 -3.44
C GLU A 201 -1.63 14.46 -4.39
N ARG A 202 -0.72 13.49 -4.27
CA ARG A 202 -0.77 12.26 -5.08
C ARG A 202 -2.09 11.50 -4.89
N ARG A 203 -2.59 11.37 -3.65
CA ARG A 203 -3.91 10.76 -3.41
C ARG A 203 -5.03 11.58 -4.04
N HIS A 204 -5.01 12.90 -3.87
CA HIS A 204 -6.03 13.78 -4.44
C HIS A 204 -6.07 13.67 -5.97
N ALA A 205 -4.91 13.72 -6.63
CA ALA A 205 -4.75 13.50 -8.07
C ALA A 205 -5.20 12.10 -8.50
N ALA A 206 -4.84 11.04 -7.78
CA ALA A 206 -5.25 9.67 -8.12
C ALA A 206 -6.78 9.48 -8.11
N TYR A 207 -7.50 10.17 -7.22
CA TYR A 207 -8.95 10.11 -7.15
C TYR A 207 -9.66 11.12 -8.05
N ASN A 208 -9.10 12.30 -8.29
CA ASN A 208 -9.81 13.41 -8.93
C ASN A 208 -9.26 13.79 -10.31
N GLY A 209 -8.15 13.21 -10.74
CA GLY A 209 -7.42 13.65 -11.91
C GLY A 209 -6.71 14.99 -11.70
N VAL A 210 -6.02 15.42 -12.76
CA VAL A 210 -5.29 16.69 -12.81
C VAL A 210 -5.71 17.45 -14.06
N LEU A 211 -5.93 18.75 -13.93
CA LEU A 211 -6.12 19.69 -15.03
C LEU A 211 -5.00 20.72 -15.00
N THR A 212 -4.41 20.99 -16.15
CA THR A 212 -3.41 22.03 -16.32
C THR A 212 -3.92 23.02 -17.35
N VAL A 213 -3.88 24.32 -17.02
CA VAL A 213 -4.29 25.40 -17.92
C VAL A 213 -3.12 26.33 -18.16
N ALA A 214 -2.74 26.49 -19.43
CA ALA A 214 -1.71 27.44 -19.84
C ALA A 214 -2.33 28.55 -20.69
N ILE A 215 -1.96 29.80 -20.41
CA ILE A 215 -2.47 30.96 -21.15
C ILE A 215 -1.42 32.05 -21.31
N ALA A 216 -1.39 32.69 -22.47
CA ALA A 216 -0.55 33.85 -22.74
C ALA A 216 -1.41 35.12 -22.83
N LEU A 217 -1.04 36.14 -22.06
CA LEU A 217 -1.72 37.43 -21.95
C LEU A 217 -0.80 38.57 -22.38
N ASP A 218 -1.35 39.59 -23.03
CA ASP A 218 -0.61 40.82 -23.32
C ASP A 218 -0.53 41.76 -22.10
N ALA A 219 0.18 42.88 -22.26
CA ALA A 219 0.28 43.94 -21.26
C ALA A 219 -1.06 44.61 -20.88
N LYS A 220 -2.17 44.30 -21.58
CA LYS A 220 -3.53 44.77 -21.26
C LYS A 220 -4.40 43.64 -20.70
N GLY A 221 -3.81 42.50 -20.36
CA GLY A 221 -4.50 41.31 -19.85
C GLY A 221 -5.42 40.65 -20.88
N ARG A 222 -5.18 40.87 -22.18
CA ARG A 222 -5.93 40.21 -23.27
C ARG A 222 -5.23 38.92 -23.66
N ILE A 223 -6.02 37.90 -23.95
CA ILE A 223 -5.52 36.60 -24.39
C ILE A 223 -4.84 36.75 -25.76
N VAL A 224 -3.55 36.42 -25.81
CA VAL A 224 -2.75 36.34 -27.03
C VAL A 224 -2.73 34.91 -27.56
N SER A 225 -2.71 33.92 -26.64
CA SER A 225 -2.73 32.49 -26.97
C SER A 225 -3.28 31.67 -25.80
N GLY A 226 -3.92 30.53 -26.09
CA GLY A 226 -4.67 29.73 -25.12
C GLY A 226 -6.09 30.25 -24.88
N PRO A 227 -6.82 29.74 -23.86
CA PRO A 227 -6.35 28.79 -22.84
C PRO A 227 -6.12 27.39 -23.42
N GLN A 228 -4.94 26.82 -23.18
CA GLN A 228 -4.68 25.41 -23.50
C GLN A 228 -4.89 24.56 -22.25
N VAL A 229 -5.83 23.62 -22.32
CA VAL A 229 -6.16 22.72 -21.21
C VAL A 229 -5.60 21.32 -21.47
N ARG A 230 -5.00 20.71 -20.45
CA ARG A 230 -4.57 19.30 -20.47
C ARG A 230 -5.10 18.56 -19.27
N ALA A 231 -5.45 17.29 -19.46
CA ALA A 231 -5.93 16.41 -18.41
C ALA A 231 -5.04 15.19 -18.20
N ILE A 232 -4.96 14.72 -16.96
CA ILE A 232 -4.38 13.42 -16.59
C ILE A 232 -5.37 12.70 -15.68
N GLY A 233 -5.74 11.47 -16.04
CA GLY A 233 -6.55 10.60 -15.18
C GLY A 233 -8.03 11.01 -15.06
N LEU A 234 -8.56 11.76 -16.04
CA LEU A 234 -9.98 12.06 -16.16
C LEU A 234 -10.63 11.11 -17.18
N PRO A 235 -11.87 10.64 -16.92
CA PRO A 235 -12.56 9.72 -17.82
C PRO A 235 -13.11 10.47 -19.04
N SER A 236 -13.27 9.72 -20.13
CA SER A 236 -13.98 10.09 -21.36
C SER A 236 -14.56 8.83 -21.97
N ASP A 237 -15.53 8.98 -22.86
CA ASP A 237 -16.07 7.87 -23.65
C ASP A 237 -16.26 8.28 -25.12
N ALA A 238 -16.98 7.47 -25.89
CA ALA A 238 -17.17 7.70 -27.32
C ALA A 238 -18.20 8.81 -27.59
N ASP A 239 -19.12 9.07 -26.66
CA ASP A 239 -20.15 10.10 -26.79
C ASP A 239 -19.62 11.46 -26.31
N ASP A 240 -18.74 11.45 -25.30
CA ASP A 240 -18.04 12.63 -24.76
C ASP A 240 -16.51 12.46 -24.89
N PRO A 241 -15.93 12.74 -26.07
CA PRO A 241 -14.48 12.73 -26.27
C PRO A 241 -13.77 13.68 -25.30
N LEU A 242 -12.60 13.26 -24.82
CA LEU A 242 -11.83 14.09 -23.87
C LEU A 242 -11.48 15.47 -24.44
N GLU A 243 -11.20 15.56 -25.75
CA GLU A 243 -10.87 16.84 -26.40
C GLU A 243 -12.03 17.84 -26.31
N ASP A 244 -13.26 17.40 -26.61
CA ASP A 244 -14.46 18.25 -26.54
C ASP A 244 -14.73 18.73 -25.11
N LEU A 245 -14.54 17.85 -24.11
CA LEU A 245 -14.67 18.22 -22.70
C LEU A 245 -13.61 19.23 -22.26
N LEU A 246 -12.39 19.15 -22.79
CA LEU A 246 -11.31 20.09 -22.49
C LEU A 246 -11.52 21.44 -23.16
N ASP A 247 -12.10 21.45 -24.36
CA ASP A 247 -12.51 22.67 -25.05
C ASP A 247 -13.60 23.41 -24.26
N GLU A 248 -14.56 22.69 -23.67
CA GLU A 248 -15.55 23.30 -22.79
C GLU A 248 -14.92 23.93 -21.52
N VAL A 249 -13.88 23.29 -20.96
CA VAL A 249 -13.11 23.90 -19.86
C VAL A 249 -12.39 25.16 -20.33
N ALA A 250 -11.82 25.16 -21.54
CA ALA A 250 -11.15 26.32 -22.11
C ALA A 250 -12.14 27.49 -22.31
N ASP A 251 -13.33 27.22 -22.85
CA ASP A 251 -14.41 28.19 -23.02
C ASP A 251 -14.85 28.80 -21.69
N ASP A 252 -15.06 27.97 -20.66
CA ASP A 252 -15.41 28.43 -19.32
C ASP A 252 -14.31 29.34 -18.73
N VAL A 253 -13.04 29.01 -18.98
CA VAL A 253 -11.88 29.84 -18.59
C VAL A 253 -11.87 31.19 -19.33
N GLU A 254 -12.12 31.20 -20.64
CA GLU A 254 -12.21 32.46 -21.39
C GLU A 254 -13.33 33.36 -20.85
N VAL A 255 -14.49 32.79 -20.56
CA VAL A 255 -15.62 33.50 -19.98
C VAL A 255 -15.27 34.05 -18.60
N ALA A 256 -14.49 33.32 -17.80
CA ALA A 256 -14.00 33.78 -16.50
C ALA A 256 -13.10 35.02 -16.65
N LEU A 257 -12.15 34.98 -17.59
CA LEU A 257 -11.21 36.08 -17.83
C LEU A 257 -11.90 37.33 -18.37
N LYS A 258 -12.88 37.17 -19.26
CA LYS A 258 -13.69 38.29 -19.79
C LYS A 258 -14.42 39.04 -18.67
N LYS A 259 -14.73 38.39 -17.54
CA LYS A 259 -15.41 39.01 -16.38
C LYS A 259 -14.51 39.85 -15.48
N LEU A 260 -13.19 39.63 -15.49
CA LEU A 260 -12.23 40.44 -14.73
C LEU A 260 -12.18 41.87 -15.28
N LYS A 261 -12.04 42.88 -14.41
CA LYS A 261 -12.06 44.30 -14.80
C LYS A 261 -10.91 45.10 -14.17
N GLY A 262 -10.43 46.11 -14.90
CA GLY A 262 -9.43 47.06 -14.40
C GLY A 262 -8.19 46.34 -13.87
N ASP A 263 -7.79 46.72 -12.67
CA ASP A 263 -6.59 46.23 -11.96
C ASP A 263 -6.58 44.69 -11.78
N GLU A 264 -7.74 44.02 -11.78
CA GLU A 264 -7.82 42.54 -11.69
C GLU A 264 -7.18 41.83 -12.90
N ARG A 265 -7.04 42.53 -14.04
CA ARG A 265 -6.41 41.98 -15.25
C ARG A 265 -4.89 42.13 -15.26
N ASP A 266 -4.36 42.93 -14.35
CA ASP A 266 -2.92 43.17 -14.23
C ASP A 266 -2.30 42.34 -13.11
N ASP A 267 -3.12 41.69 -12.27
CA ASP A 267 -2.71 40.81 -11.19
C ASP A 267 -2.81 39.32 -11.58
N ASP A 268 -1.65 38.69 -11.76
CA ASP A 268 -1.54 37.28 -12.14
C ASP A 268 -2.09 36.33 -11.06
N GLU A 269 -1.99 36.66 -9.77
CA GLU A 269 -2.53 35.83 -8.69
C GLU A 269 -4.07 35.83 -8.72
N VAL A 270 -4.68 36.99 -8.99
CA VAL A 270 -6.13 37.13 -9.15
C VAL A 270 -6.61 36.34 -10.35
N ILE A 271 -5.90 36.44 -11.47
CA ILE A 271 -6.19 35.67 -12.70
C ILE A 271 -6.10 34.17 -12.42
N GLU A 272 -5.01 33.69 -11.84
CA GLU A 272 -4.84 32.28 -11.51
C GLU A 272 -5.94 31.76 -10.58
N ALA A 273 -6.29 32.54 -9.55
CA ALA A 273 -7.34 32.16 -8.61
C ALA A 273 -8.72 32.09 -9.30
N ALA A 274 -9.01 33.00 -10.23
CA ALA A 274 -10.24 32.98 -11.01
C ALA A 274 -10.31 31.75 -11.93
N ILE A 275 -9.22 31.45 -12.64
CA ILE A 275 -9.11 30.26 -13.50
C ILE A 275 -9.26 28.99 -12.65
N LYS A 276 -8.48 28.84 -11.57
CA LYS A 276 -8.55 27.68 -10.64
C LYS A 276 -9.97 27.45 -10.14
N ARG A 277 -10.71 28.52 -9.78
CA ARG A 277 -12.09 28.42 -9.30
C ARG A 277 -13.04 27.91 -10.37
N VAL A 278 -12.95 28.44 -11.59
CA VAL A 278 -13.82 28.03 -12.69
C VAL A 278 -13.51 26.61 -13.15
N VAL A 279 -12.24 26.27 -13.35
CA VAL A 279 -11.82 24.92 -13.73
C VAL A 279 -12.27 23.88 -12.71
N LYS A 280 -12.16 24.15 -11.41
CA LYS A 280 -12.70 23.25 -10.36
C LYS A 280 -14.22 23.09 -10.43
N LYS A 281 -14.95 24.16 -10.74
CA LYS A 281 -16.40 24.13 -10.88
C LYS A 281 -16.83 23.34 -12.13
N THR A 282 -16.18 23.58 -13.25
CA THR A 282 -16.41 22.85 -14.50
C THR A 282 -16.04 21.39 -14.32
N GLY A 283 -14.93 21.10 -13.64
CA GLY A 283 -14.54 19.73 -13.34
C GLY A 283 -15.56 18.97 -12.49
N GLN A 284 -16.19 19.64 -11.51
CA GLN A 284 -17.28 19.05 -10.73
C GLN A 284 -18.50 18.78 -11.60
N ARG A 285 -18.80 19.65 -12.57
CA ARG A 285 -19.96 19.51 -13.45
C ARG A 285 -19.78 18.39 -14.46
N LEU A 286 -18.61 18.29 -15.08
CA LEU A 286 -18.32 17.32 -16.14
C LEU A 286 -18.00 15.92 -15.59
N TRP A 287 -17.21 15.84 -14.51
CA TRP A 287 -16.68 14.57 -14.02
C TRP A 287 -17.14 14.18 -12.61
N ASP A 288 -17.99 14.98 -11.96
CA ASP A 288 -18.35 14.86 -10.54
C ASP A 288 -17.11 14.80 -9.61
N ARG A 289 -16.03 15.46 -10.02
CA ARG A 289 -14.73 15.45 -9.34
C ARG A 289 -14.22 16.86 -9.12
N ARG A 290 -13.31 17.03 -8.16
CA ARG A 290 -12.56 18.28 -7.99
C ARG A 290 -11.10 18.04 -8.32
N PRO A 291 -10.69 18.19 -9.60
CA PRO A 291 -9.32 17.91 -10.01
C PRO A 291 -8.32 18.79 -9.29
N VAL A 292 -7.08 18.30 -9.21
CA VAL A 292 -5.93 19.17 -8.96
C VAL A 292 -5.82 20.12 -10.14
N VAL A 293 -5.70 21.43 -9.89
CA VAL A 293 -5.66 22.44 -10.96
C VAL A 293 -4.36 23.23 -10.87
N GLU A 294 -3.56 23.11 -11.91
CA GLU A 294 -2.36 23.92 -12.14
C GLU A 294 -2.64 24.95 -13.23
N VAL A 295 -2.24 26.20 -12.99
CA VAL A 295 -2.44 27.30 -13.94
C VAL A 295 -1.09 27.96 -14.20
N THR A 296 -0.81 28.26 -15.46
CA THR A 296 0.39 28.98 -15.86
C THR A 296 -0.03 30.17 -16.73
N VAL A 297 0.26 31.37 -16.24
CA VAL A 297 0.05 32.63 -16.96
C VAL A 297 1.39 33.11 -17.52
N LEU A 298 1.43 33.39 -18.82
CA LEU A 298 2.59 33.95 -19.51
C LEU A 298 2.26 35.38 -19.94
N ARG A 299 3.08 36.35 -19.57
CA ARG A 299 2.97 37.74 -20.03
C ARG A 299 3.86 37.96 -21.26
N VAL A 300 3.28 38.43 -22.37
CA VAL A 300 3.92 38.63 -23.67
C VAL A 300 3.77 40.07 -24.16
#